data_AF-A0A1Q3LHX4-F1
#
_entry.id   AF-A0A1Q3LHX4-F1
#
_cell.length_a   1.000
_cell.length_b   1.000
_cell.length_c   1.000
_cell.angle_alpha   90.00
_cell.angle_beta   90.00
_cell.angle_gamma   90.00
#
_symmetry.space_group_name_H-M   'P 1'
#
loop_
_entity.id
_entity.type
_entity.pdbx_description
1 polymer ?
#
loop_
_entity_poly.entity_id
_entity_poly.type
_entity_poly.pdbx_seq_one_letter_code
_entity_poly.pdbx_strand_id
1 'polypeptide(L)'
;MLSTQNADLAARWSRLRGEQPAMRIRDAAATLGVSEAELVALGVGQSATPLVSDWKGILTDMPSVGRVMCLTRNEHCVHERHGRFEDVQVTGPHGLVLGADIDLRLFLGSWKHGFAVREPLKQGDRQSLQFFDAAGEAVHKIYATDETDRPAFDALIARYTAAAPQPLKVAPHAPDAADRPDSEIDLDGLRKAWAAMKDTHEFFGMLGKFKVGRVQALRLIGEEFARELPVRALREAVEAAQQTDLPIMIFVGSRGCIQIHTGPVKRLVDTHGWFNVLDPDFNMHLRDSGMARVFSVRKPTEDGIVTSIEAFDANNRNILLMFGARKPGKPELEDWRAIVARIEKQAAS
;
A
#
# COMPACT_ATOMS: atom_id res chain seq x y z
N MET A 1 -26.63 -8.33 4.20
CA MET A 1 -27.34 -8.69 2.96
C MET A 1 -26.75 -7.90 1.80
N LEU A 2 -26.51 -8.55 0.65
CA LEU A 2 -26.04 -7.87 -0.57
C LEU A 2 -27.12 -6.97 -1.16
N SER A 3 -26.73 -6.04 -2.02
CA SER A 3 -27.69 -5.26 -2.83
C SER A 3 -28.52 -6.19 -3.72
N THR A 4 -29.74 -5.79 -4.07
CA THR A 4 -30.64 -6.55 -4.96
C THR A 4 -30.05 -6.82 -6.35
N GLN A 5 -29.05 -6.05 -6.78
CA GLN A 5 -28.35 -6.22 -8.06
C GLN A 5 -27.46 -7.46 -8.13
N ASN A 6 -27.11 -8.08 -6.99
CA ASN A 6 -26.18 -9.22 -6.92
C ASN A 6 -26.81 -10.48 -6.32
N ALA A 7 -28.11 -10.70 -6.55
CA ALA A 7 -28.85 -11.84 -6.00
C ALA A 7 -28.30 -13.22 -6.42
N ASP A 8 -27.65 -13.32 -7.58
CA ASP A 8 -27.05 -14.55 -8.12
C ASP A 8 -25.54 -14.71 -7.80
N LEU A 9 -24.94 -13.72 -7.13
CA LEU A 9 -23.48 -13.64 -6.97
C LEU A 9 -22.91 -14.87 -6.24
N ALA A 10 -23.65 -15.42 -5.28
CA ALA A 10 -23.26 -16.65 -4.58
C ALA A 10 -23.07 -17.84 -5.54
N ALA A 11 -23.99 -18.00 -6.51
CA ALA A 11 -23.93 -19.07 -7.50
C ALA A 11 -22.80 -18.85 -8.51
N ARG A 12 -22.60 -17.61 -8.97
CA ARG A 12 -21.48 -17.26 -9.86
C ARG A 12 -20.13 -17.48 -9.18
N TRP A 13 -20.01 -17.08 -7.91
CA TRP A 13 -18.79 -17.28 -7.13
C TRP A 13 -18.48 -18.76 -6.88
N SER A 14 -19.49 -19.55 -6.52
CA SER A 14 -19.33 -21.00 -6.31
C SER A 14 -18.80 -21.70 -7.57
N ARG A 15 -19.36 -21.36 -8.74
CA ARG A 15 -18.93 -21.88 -10.03
C ARG A 15 -17.48 -21.52 -10.34
N LEU A 16 -17.12 -20.24 -10.21
CA LEU A 16 -15.76 -19.76 -10.49
C LEU A 16 -14.72 -20.43 -9.58
N ARG A 17 -15.03 -20.65 -8.30
CA ARG A 17 -14.15 -21.41 -7.39
C ARG A 17 -14.00 -22.87 -7.78
N GLY A 18 -15.04 -23.50 -8.32
CA GLY A 18 -14.98 -24.87 -8.84
C GLY A 18 -14.08 -24.99 -10.06
N GLU A 19 -14.13 -24.00 -10.95
CA GLU A 19 -13.34 -23.97 -12.19
C GLU A 19 -11.88 -23.54 -11.95
N GLN A 20 -11.66 -22.59 -11.03
CA GLN A 20 -10.34 -21.99 -10.77
C GLN A 20 -10.06 -21.90 -9.26
N PRO A 21 -9.81 -23.03 -8.59
CA PRO A 21 -9.70 -23.08 -7.12
C PRO A 21 -8.49 -22.32 -6.54
N ALA A 22 -7.47 -22.04 -7.37
CA ALA A 22 -6.29 -21.27 -6.97
C ALA A 22 -6.44 -19.75 -7.17
N MET A 23 -7.52 -19.29 -7.78
CA MET A 23 -7.76 -17.87 -8.06
C MET A 23 -7.89 -17.09 -6.75
N ARG A 24 -7.18 -15.97 -6.65
CA ARG A 24 -7.29 -15.08 -5.50
C ARG A 24 -8.62 -14.32 -5.56
N ILE A 25 -9.19 -14.02 -4.39
CA ILE A 25 -10.49 -13.34 -4.29
C ILE A 25 -10.55 -12.00 -5.02
N ARG A 26 -9.41 -11.28 -5.14
CA ARG A 26 -9.30 -10.06 -5.97
C ARG A 26 -9.62 -10.32 -7.44
N ASP A 27 -8.91 -11.29 -8.02
CA ASP A 27 -9.01 -11.60 -9.45
C ASP A 27 -10.39 -12.20 -9.75
N ALA A 28 -10.94 -12.93 -8.79
CA ALA A 28 -12.32 -13.39 -8.84
C ALA A 28 -13.33 -12.23 -8.84
N ALA A 29 -13.15 -11.24 -7.97
CA ALA A 29 -14.02 -10.07 -7.90
C ALA A 29 -14.03 -9.32 -9.24
N ALA A 30 -12.84 -9.09 -9.82
CA ALA A 30 -12.69 -8.49 -11.14
C ALA A 30 -13.37 -9.34 -12.24
N THR A 31 -13.15 -10.66 -12.25
CA THR A 31 -13.77 -11.60 -13.21
C THR A 31 -15.31 -11.58 -13.12
N LEU A 32 -15.84 -11.41 -11.91
CA LEU A 32 -17.28 -11.40 -11.65
C LEU A 32 -17.91 -10.01 -11.76
N GLY A 33 -17.13 -8.96 -12.03
CA GLY A 33 -17.60 -7.57 -12.11
C GLY A 33 -18.15 -7.03 -10.79
N VAL A 34 -17.59 -7.44 -9.66
CA VAL A 34 -18.00 -7.00 -8.31
C VAL A 34 -16.79 -6.56 -7.48
N SER A 35 -17.03 -5.94 -6.34
CA SER A 35 -15.97 -5.60 -5.38
C SER A 35 -15.51 -6.81 -4.55
N GLU A 36 -14.29 -6.73 -4.01
CA GLU A 36 -13.75 -7.76 -3.12
C GLU A 36 -14.57 -7.87 -1.82
N ALA A 37 -15.03 -6.73 -1.28
CA ALA A 37 -15.91 -6.70 -0.11
C ALA A 37 -17.23 -7.43 -0.35
N GLU A 38 -17.80 -7.36 -1.55
CA GLU A 38 -19.03 -8.09 -1.90
C GLU A 38 -18.81 -9.61 -1.88
N LEU A 39 -17.65 -10.09 -2.37
CA LEU A 39 -17.31 -11.50 -2.28
C LEU A 39 -17.06 -11.96 -0.84
N VAL A 40 -16.41 -11.14 -0.01
CA VAL A 40 -16.25 -11.45 1.43
C VAL A 40 -17.61 -11.48 2.14
N ALA A 41 -18.51 -10.55 1.80
CA ALA A 41 -19.83 -10.46 2.40
C ALA A 41 -20.72 -11.68 2.12
N LEU A 42 -20.47 -12.45 1.05
CA LEU A 42 -21.13 -13.74 0.82
C LEU A 42 -20.83 -14.77 1.92
N GLY A 43 -19.68 -14.65 2.57
CA GLY A 43 -19.26 -15.52 3.67
C GLY A 43 -19.91 -15.17 5.02
N VAL A 44 -20.71 -14.11 5.12
CA VAL A 44 -21.29 -13.69 6.40
C VAL A 44 -22.18 -14.78 7.00
N GLY A 45 -21.87 -15.18 8.22
CA GLY A 45 -22.53 -16.30 8.92
C GLY A 45 -21.92 -17.68 8.65
N GLN A 46 -20.85 -17.76 7.85
CA GLN A 46 -20.10 -19.00 7.59
C GLN A 46 -18.60 -18.79 7.77
N SER A 47 -17.99 -17.93 6.95
CA SER A 47 -16.55 -17.70 6.88
C SER A 47 -16.15 -16.24 7.10
N ALA A 48 -17.11 -15.34 7.25
CA ALA A 48 -16.88 -13.93 7.54
C ALA A 48 -17.79 -13.43 8.68
N THR A 49 -17.23 -12.57 9.52
CA THR A 49 -17.92 -11.90 10.62
C THR A 49 -17.76 -10.39 10.45
N PRO A 50 -18.84 -9.63 10.25
CA PRO A 50 -18.76 -8.18 10.13
C PRO A 50 -18.24 -7.54 11.42
N LEU A 51 -17.38 -6.54 11.29
CA LEU A 51 -16.84 -5.77 12.39
C LEU A 51 -17.56 -4.42 12.51
N VAL A 52 -17.63 -3.88 13.72
CA VAL A 52 -18.05 -2.49 13.94
C VAL A 52 -17.00 -1.53 13.38
N SER A 53 -17.43 -0.35 12.91
CA SER A 53 -16.53 0.67 12.34
C SER A 53 -15.73 1.46 13.37
N ASP A 54 -15.39 0.83 14.51
CA ASP A 54 -14.48 1.39 15.50
C ASP A 54 -13.03 1.05 15.14
N TRP A 55 -12.56 1.63 14.03
CA TRP A 55 -11.20 1.40 13.52
C TRP A 55 -10.13 1.82 14.52
N LYS A 56 -10.41 2.91 15.26
CA LYS A 56 -9.54 3.38 16.33
C LYS A 56 -9.40 2.31 17.41
N GLY A 57 -10.51 1.79 17.94
CA GLY A 57 -10.48 0.73 18.95
C GLY A 57 -9.71 -0.49 18.47
N ILE A 58 -10.06 -1.01 17.28
CA ILE A 58 -9.40 -2.19 16.70
C ILE A 58 -7.89 -2.01 16.63
N LEU A 59 -7.42 -0.87 16.10
CA LEU A 59 -5.98 -0.60 15.96
C LEU A 59 -5.30 -0.43 17.33
N THR A 60 -5.92 0.28 18.27
CA THR A 60 -5.40 0.46 19.63
C THR A 60 -5.21 -0.86 20.38
N ASP A 61 -6.05 -1.87 20.10
CA ASP A 61 -5.95 -3.19 20.73
C ASP A 61 -4.94 -4.13 20.04
N MET A 62 -4.48 -3.81 18.82
CA MET A 62 -3.56 -4.66 18.05
C MET A 62 -2.23 -5.00 18.75
N PRO A 63 -1.61 -4.14 19.59
CA PRO A 63 -0.40 -4.53 20.32
C PRO A 63 -0.56 -5.79 21.18
N SER A 64 -1.79 -6.12 21.60
CA SER A 64 -2.08 -7.28 22.45
C SER A 64 -2.03 -8.63 21.73
N VAL A 65 -2.09 -8.66 20.39
CA VAL A 65 -2.29 -9.92 19.63
C VAL A 65 -0.99 -10.58 19.17
N GLY A 66 0.16 -10.04 19.57
CA GLY A 66 1.46 -10.58 19.22
C GLY A 66 1.88 -10.30 17.76
N ARG A 67 2.61 -11.24 17.14
CA ARG A 67 3.16 -11.05 15.79
C ARG A 67 2.11 -11.45 14.74
N VAL A 68 1.91 -10.61 13.75
CA VAL A 68 0.95 -10.78 12.65
C VAL A 68 1.62 -10.50 11.31
N MET A 69 0.93 -10.76 10.21
CA MET A 69 1.33 -10.31 8.87
C MET A 69 0.36 -9.25 8.37
N CYS A 70 0.89 -8.06 8.08
CA CYS A 70 0.17 -6.95 7.48
C CYS A 70 0.31 -6.99 5.96
N LEU A 71 -0.81 -6.86 5.24
CA LEU A 71 -0.85 -6.80 3.78
C LEU A 71 -1.52 -5.49 3.33
N THR A 72 -0.79 -4.71 2.55
CA THR A 72 -1.29 -3.53 1.84
C THR A 72 -0.91 -3.65 0.37
N ARG A 73 -1.78 -3.19 -0.53
CA ARG A 73 -1.54 -3.31 -1.98
C ARG A 73 -2.23 -2.23 -2.77
N ASN A 74 -1.77 -2.06 -4.01
CA ASN A 74 -2.49 -1.43 -5.10
C ASN A 74 -2.62 -2.42 -6.28
N GLU A 75 -2.91 -1.93 -7.49
CA GLU A 75 -3.04 -2.76 -8.69
C GLU A 75 -1.77 -3.52 -9.07
N HIS A 76 -0.61 -2.91 -8.87
CA HIS A 76 0.63 -3.43 -9.42
C HIS A 76 1.64 -3.88 -8.36
N CYS A 77 1.41 -3.57 -7.08
CA CYS A 77 2.31 -3.99 -6.00
C CYS A 77 1.53 -4.52 -4.79
N VAL A 78 1.96 -5.67 -4.27
CA VAL A 78 1.54 -6.24 -2.98
C VAL A 78 2.72 -6.14 -2.01
N HIS A 79 2.45 -5.68 -0.79
CA HIS A 79 3.42 -5.52 0.28
C HIS A 79 2.94 -6.27 1.52
N GLU A 80 3.69 -7.31 1.92
CA GLU A 80 3.43 -8.15 3.08
C GLU A 80 4.57 -7.98 4.10
N ARG A 81 4.27 -7.62 5.34
CA ARG A 81 5.27 -7.42 6.40
C ARG A 81 4.83 -8.13 7.67
N HIS A 82 5.69 -8.97 8.21
CA HIS A 82 5.50 -9.65 9.49
C HIS A 82 6.05 -8.79 10.62
N GLY A 83 5.32 -8.68 11.72
CA GLY A 83 5.71 -7.79 12.81
C GLY A 83 4.69 -7.68 13.93
N ARG A 84 5.01 -6.87 14.93
CA ARG A 84 4.10 -6.49 16.03
C ARG A 84 3.65 -5.06 15.84
N PHE A 85 2.43 -4.76 16.28
CA PHE A 85 1.98 -3.38 16.43
C PHE A 85 2.58 -2.83 17.73
N GLU A 86 3.36 -1.75 17.64
CA GLU A 86 4.08 -1.19 18.78
C GLU A 86 3.50 0.18 19.18
N ASP A 87 3.98 1.27 18.58
CA ASP A 87 3.50 2.63 18.87
C ASP A 87 2.32 2.99 17.95
N VAL A 88 1.12 2.59 18.38
CA VAL A 88 -0.13 2.88 17.68
C VAL A 88 -0.71 4.20 18.16
N GLN A 89 -0.80 5.18 17.26
CA GLN A 89 -1.35 6.50 17.53
C GLN A 89 -2.51 6.78 16.57
N VAL A 90 -3.69 7.08 17.11
CA VAL A 90 -4.88 7.37 16.28
C VAL A 90 -5.52 8.68 16.73
N THR A 91 -5.45 9.68 15.84
CA THR A 91 -5.93 11.04 16.06
C THR A 91 -6.87 11.45 14.92
N GLY A 92 -8.16 11.56 15.23
CA GLY A 92 -9.19 11.90 14.24
C GLY A 92 -9.24 10.88 13.10
N PRO A 93 -9.22 11.31 11.82
CA PRO A 93 -9.24 10.41 10.67
C PRO A 93 -7.87 9.84 10.31
N HIS A 94 -6.82 10.12 11.10
CA HIS A 94 -5.46 9.69 10.83
C HIS A 94 -4.97 8.70 11.89
N GLY A 95 -4.29 7.66 11.45
CA GLY A 95 -3.60 6.71 12.31
C GLY A 95 -2.15 6.54 11.88
N LEU A 96 -1.32 6.19 12.85
CA LEU A 96 0.10 5.95 12.70
C LEU A 96 0.44 4.69 13.48
N VAL A 97 1.21 3.79 12.89
CA VAL A 97 1.86 2.70 13.60
C VAL A 97 3.34 2.85 13.35
N LEU A 98 4.12 3.09 14.41
CA LEU A 98 5.57 3.15 14.35
C LEU A 98 6.13 1.93 15.05
N GLY A 99 6.80 1.08 14.29
CA GLY A 99 7.50 -0.08 14.82
C GLY A 99 8.71 -0.43 13.97
N ALA A 100 9.59 -1.26 14.50
CA ALA A 100 10.75 -1.75 13.75
C ALA A 100 10.34 -2.61 12.54
N ASP A 101 9.21 -3.31 12.67
CA ASP A 101 8.62 -4.14 11.62
C ASP A 101 7.37 -3.50 10.99
N ILE A 102 6.31 -3.29 11.77
CA ILE A 102 5.05 -2.73 11.26
C ILE A 102 5.12 -1.21 11.30
N ASP A 103 5.33 -0.61 10.14
CA ASP A 103 5.30 0.84 9.94
C ASP A 103 4.18 1.21 8.95
N LEU A 104 3.17 1.94 9.44
CA LEU A 104 1.94 2.26 8.72
C LEU A 104 1.60 3.74 8.80
N ARG A 105 1.10 4.31 7.69
CA ARG A 105 0.34 5.57 7.68
C ARG A 105 -1.10 5.24 7.30
N LEU A 106 -2.05 5.57 8.17
CA LEU A 106 -3.45 5.16 8.05
C LEU A 106 -4.35 6.37 7.82
N PHE A 107 -5.20 6.29 6.80
CA PHE A 107 -6.19 7.31 6.46
C PHE A 107 -7.58 6.72 6.71
N LEU A 108 -8.01 6.72 7.97
CA LEU A 108 -9.22 6.05 8.46
C LEU A 108 -10.51 6.63 7.84
N GLY A 109 -10.46 7.84 7.29
CA GLY A 109 -11.57 8.41 6.51
C GLY A 109 -11.92 7.59 5.25
N SER A 110 -10.97 6.83 4.71
CA SER A 110 -11.19 5.92 3.57
C SER A 110 -11.75 4.55 4.00
N TRP A 111 -11.72 4.21 5.28
CA TRP A 111 -12.09 2.87 5.78
C TRP A 111 -13.60 2.81 6.00
N LYS A 112 -14.29 1.89 5.33
CA LYS A 112 -15.75 1.81 5.36
C LYS A 112 -16.30 0.50 5.90
N HIS A 113 -15.72 -0.62 5.49
CA HIS A 113 -16.20 -1.96 5.85
C HIS A 113 -15.06 -2.78 6.45
N GLY A 114 -15.38 -3.62 7.43
CA GLY A 114 -14.41 -4.48 8.11
C GLY A 114 -14.99 -5.86 8.36
N PHE A 115 -14.19 -6.89 8.14
CA PHE A 115 -14.59 -8.28 8.35
C PHE A 115 -13.47 -9.05 9.04
N ALA A 116 -13.80 -9.86 10.04
CA ALA A 116 -12.97 -10.98 10.43
C ALA A 116 -13.29 -12.15 9.48
N VAL A 117 -12.28 -12.68 8.80
CA VAL A 117 -12.43 -13.73 7.79
C VAL A 117 -11.66 -14.97 8.22
N ARG A 118 -12.30 -16.13 8.09
CA ARG A 118 -11.73 -17.45 8.31
C ARG A 118 -11.74 -18.23 7.00
N GLU A 119 -10.58 -18.50 6.45
CA GLU A 119 -10.41 -19.25 5.19
C GLU A 119 -9.82 -20.63 5.51
N PRO A 120 -10.50 -21.74 5.16
CA PRO A 120 -9.94 -23.06 5.36
C PRO A 120 -8.76 -23.27 4.41
N LEU A 121 -7.61 -23.67 4.96
CA LEU A 121 -6.44 -24.12 4.20
C LEU A 121 -6.29 -25.63 4.32
N LYS A 122 -5.38 -26.21 3.53
CA LYS A 122 -5.01 -27.64 3.67
C LYS A 122 -4.45 -27.96 5.06
N GLN A 123 -3.82 -26.99 5.71
CA GLN A 123 -3.26 -27.08 7.06
C GLN A 123 -3.87 -25.99 7.93
N GLY A 124 -5.01 -26.30 8.55
CA GLY A 124 -5.72 -25.39 9.46
C GLY A 124 -6.46 -24.24 8.75
N ASP A 125 -6.94 -23.30 9.56
CA ASP A 125 -7.65 -22.13 9.07
C ASP A 125 -6.75 -20.89 9.09
N ARG A 126 -6.77 -20.11 8.02
CA ARG A 126 -6.22 -18.76 7.99
C ARG A 126 -7.25 -17.78 8.54
N GLN A 127 -6.88 -17.07 9.60
CA GLN A 127 -7.73 -16.03 10.20
C GLN A 127 -7.16 -14.65 9.88
N SER A 128 -8.04 -13.70 9.56
CA SER A 128 -7.63 -12.34 9.19
C SER A 128 -8.66 -11.28 9.56
N LEU A 129 -8.20 -10.05 9.75
CA LEU A 129 -9.02 -8.84 9.69
C LEU A 129 -8.82 -8.22 8.31
N GLN A 130 -9.89 -7.94 7.59
CA GLN A 130 -9.85 -7.36 6.25
C GLN A 130 -10.68 -6.09 6.21
N PHE A 131 -10.07 -5.00 5.76
CA PHE A 131 -10.66 -3.66 5.73
C PHE A 131 -10.80 -3.18 4.30
N PHE A 132 -11.94 -2.55 4.01
CA PHE A 132 -12.33 -2.13 2.66
C PHE A 132 -12.85 -0.70 2.69
N ASP A 133 -12.71 -0.02 1.56
CA ASP A 133 -13.23 1.34 1.39
C ASP A 133 -14.70 1.36 0.94
N ALA A 134 -15.21 2.55 0.63
CA ALA A 134 -16.59 2.74 0.21
C ALA A 134 -16.94 2.07 -1.13
N ALA A 135 -15.96 1.78 -2.00
CA ALA A 135 -16.16 1.02 -3.23
C ALA A 135 -16.03 -0.49 -3.02
N GLY A 136 -15.64 -0.92 -1.82
CA GLY A 136 -15.39 -2.33 -1.51
C GLY A 136 -14.02 -2.81 -1.99
N GLU A 137 -13.10 -1.90 -2.32
CA GLU A 137 -11.70 -2.24 -2.60
C GLU A 137 -10.94 -2.47 -1.29
N ALA A 138 -10.01 -3.45 -1.29
CA ALA A 138 -9.22 -3.74 -0.11
C ALA A 138 -8.26 -2.59 0.23
N VAL A 139 -8.35 -2.11 1.47
CA VAL A 139 -7.50 -1.06 2.02
C VAL A 139 -6.30 -1.66 2.75
N HIS A 140 -6.56 -2.61 3.65
CA HIS A 140 -5.54 -3.23 4.48
C HIS A 140 -6.03 -4.59 4.99
N LYS A 141 -5.12 -5.52 5.22
CA LYS A 141 -5.43 -6.82 5.84
C LYS A 141 -4.39 -7.19 6.88
N ILE A 142 -4.85 -7.81 7.95
CA ILE A 142 -4.01 -8.31 9.04
C ILE A 142 -4.29 -9.80 9.17
N TYR A 143 -3.27 -10.63 8.96
CA TYR A 143 -3.36 -12.08 9.03
C TYR A 143 -2.71 -12.59 10.31
N ALA A 144 -3.41 -13.50 10.99
CA ALA A 144 -2.79 -14.30 12.03
C ALA A 144 -1.68 -15.18 11.44
N THR A 145 -0.64 -15.38 12.23
CA THR A 145 0.52 -16.22 11.97
C THR A 145 0.64 -17.25 13.10
N ASP A 146 1.61 -18.15 13.01
CA ASP A 146 1.90 -19.11 14.09
C ASP A 146 2.38 -18.42 15.38
N GLU A 147 2.85 -17.17 15.28
CA GLU A 147 3.32 -16.34 16.40
C GLU A 147 2.26 -15.35 16.92
N THR A 148 1.05 -15.38 16.37
CA THR A 148 -0.07 -14.57 16.87
C THR A 148 -0.58 -15.16 18.17
N ASP A 149 -0.83 -14.32 19.17
CA ASP A 149 -1.56 -14.71 20.37
C ASP A 149 -3.02 -14.97 19.98
N ARG A 150 -3.33 -16.24 19.70
CA ARG A 150 -4.63 -16.64 19.17
C ARG A 150 -5.78 -16.32 20.12
N PRO A 151 -5.70 -16.61 21.45
CA PRO A 151 -6.71 -16.15 22.40
C PRO A 151 -6.94 -14.63 22.38
N ALA A 152 -5.88 -13.82 22.34
CA ALA A 152 -6.03 -12.37 22.27
C ALA A 152 -6.66 -11.91 20.95
N PHE A 153 -6.27 -12.52 19.83
CA PHE A 153 -6.84 -12.23 18.51
C PHE A 153 -8.32 -12.59 18.40
N ASP A 154 -8.72 -13.75 18.95
CA ASP A 154 -10.11 -14.18 19.01
C ASP A 154 -10.94 -13.26 19.94
N ALA A 155 -10.38 -12.83 21.08
CA ALA A 155 -11.02 -11.89 21.98
C ALA A 155 -11.21 -10.50 21.35
N LEU A 156 -10.22 -10.03 20.57
CA LEU A 156 -10.33 -8.78 19.79
C LEU A 156 -11.46 -8.89 18.77
N ILE A 157 -11.52 -9.99 18.01
CA ILE A 157 -12.60 -10.21 17.02
C ILE A 157 -13.97 -10.26 17.70
N ALA A 158 -14.10 -10.98 18.82
CA ALA A 158 -15.35 -11.04 19.57
C ALA A 158 -15.80 -9.65 20.05
N ARG A 159 -14.85 -8.84 20.57
CA ARG A 159 -15.10 -7.47 21.04
C ARG A 159 -15.63 -6.55 19.93
N TYR A 160 -15.06 -6.66 18.72
CA TYR A 160 -15.40 -5.78 17.61
C TYR A 160 -16.40 -6.38 16.62
N THR A 161 -17.00 -7.52 16.92
CA THR A 161 -18.05 -8.11 16.08
C THR A 161 -19.30 -7.22 16.10
N ALA A 162 -19.86 -6.93 14.93
CA ALA A 162 -21.10 -6.17 14.82
C ALA A 162 -22.30 -7.02 15.27
N ALA A 163 -23.11 -6.49 16.18
CA ALA A 163 -24.28 -7.19 16.74
C ALA A 163 -25.35 -7.55 15.69
N ALA A 164 -25.49 -6.74 14.63
CA ALA A 164 -26.39 -7.00 13.51
C ALA A 164 -25.69 -6.69 12.18
N PRO A 165 -25.64 -7.63 11.22
CA PRO A 165 -25.06 -7.39 9.91
C PRO A 165 -25.86 -6.33 9.16
N GLN A 166 -25.27 -5.15 8.94
CA GLN A 166 -25.85 -4.15 8.06
C GLN A 166 -25.71 -4.61 6.59
N PRO A 167 -26.65 -4.23 5.69
CA PRO A 167 -26.46 -4.44 4.28
C PRO A 167 -25.18 -3.77 3.78
N LEU A 168 -24.37 -4.51 3.01
CA LEU A 168 -23.17 -3.96 2.41
C LEU A 168 -23.58 -2.95 1.34
N LYS A 169 -23.13 -1.70 1.47
CA LYS A 169 -23.33 -0.66 0.48
C LYS A 169 -21.98 -0.27 -0.09
N VAL A 170 -21.78 -0.58 -1.37
CA VAL A 170 -20.62 -0.14 -2.14
C VAL A 170 -21.03 0.96 -3.11
N ALA A 171 -20.15 1.92 -3.32
CA ALA A 171 -20.31 3.00 -4.27
C ALA A 171 -19.00 3.17 -5.05
N PRO A 172 -19.03 3.25 -6.38
CA PRO A 172 -17.83 3.41 -7.18
C PRO A 172 -17.08 4.68 -6.78
N HIS A 173 -15.76 4.67 -6.95
CA HIS A 173 -14.96 5.86 -6.77
C HIS A 173 -15.36 6.95 -7.76
N ALA A 174 -15.27 8.20 -7.31
CA ALA A 174 -15.22 9.31 -8.24
C ALA A 174 -14.01 9.12 -9.17
N PRO A 175 -14.14 9.44 -10.47
CA PRO A 175 -13.00 9.41 -11.38
C PRO A 175 -11.91 10.35 -10.88
N ASP A 176 -10.66 10.00 -11.15
CA ASP A 176 -9.53 10.87 -10.83
C ASP A 176 -9.67 12.18 -11.62
N ALA A 177 -9.37 13.30 -10.97
CA ALA A 177 -9.39 14.59 -11.64
C ALA A 177 -8.29 14.63 -12.70
N ALA A 178 -8.66 15.03 -13.92
CA ALA A 178 -7.67 15.23 -14.97
C ALA A 178 -6.71 16.36 -14.59
N ASP A 179 -5.43 16.18 -14.94
CA ASP A 179 -4.45 17.25 -14.83
C ASP A 179 -4.88 18.45 -15.69
N ARG A 180 -4.62 19.65 -15.17
CA ARG A 180 -4.83 20.90 -15.93
C ARG A 180 -3.77 20.99 -17.05
N PRO A 181 -3.96 21.83 -18.08
CA PRO A 181 -2.91 22.05 -19.06
C PRO A 181 -1.59 22.48 -18.41
N ASP A 182 -0.47 21.92 -18.87
CA ASP A 182 0.87 22.23 -18.30
C ASP A 182 1.18 23.74 -18.33
N SER A 183 0.68 24.46 -19.34
CA SER A 183 0.81 25.92 -19.49
C SER A 183 0.08 26.74 -18.43
N GLU A 184 -0.84 26.14 -17.67
CA GLU A 184 -1.59 26.79 -16.58
C GLU A 184 -0.94 26.59 -15.20
N ILE A 185 0.16 25.84 -15.14
CA ILE A 185 0.89 25.62 -13.90
C ILE A 185 1.86 26.79 -13.67
N ASP A 186 1.76 27.43 -12.51
CA ASP A 186 2.77 28.40 -12.05
C ASP A 186 4.07 27.66 -11.69
N LEU A 187 4.92 27.43 -12.69
CA LEU A 187 6.16 26.67 -12.57
C LEU A 187 7.19 27.38 -11.69
N ASP A 188 7.29 28.71 -11.80
CA ASP A 188 8.22 29.48 -10.97
C ASP A 188 7.82 29.41 -9.50
N GLY A 189 6.53 29.55 -9.20
CA GLY A 189 6.00 29.38 -7.86
C GLY A 189 6.20 27.96 -7.34
N LEU A 190 5.93 26.94 -8.17
CA LEU A 190 6.11 25.53 -7.81
C LEU A 190 7.58 25.22 -7.50
N ARG A 191 8.52 25.67 -8.34
CA ARG A 191 9.97 25.50 -8.14
C ARG A 191 10.45 26.17 -6.86
N LYS A 192 10.00 27.41 -6.59
CA LYS A 192 10.31 28.12 -5.33
C LYS A 192 9.79 27.39 -4.11
N ALA A 193 8.54 26.90 -4.17
CA ALA A 193 7.94 26.17 -3.06
C ALA A 193 8.64 24.82 -2.82
N TRP A 194 9.00 24.10 -3.90
CA TRP A 194 9.72 22.84 -3.82
C TRP A 194 11.10 23.01 -3.21
N ALA A 195 11.83 24.04 -3.65
CA ALA A 195 13.15 24.37 -3.11
C ALA A 195 13.12 24.79 -1.63
N ALA A 196 11.98 25.33 -1.17
CA ALA A 196 11.80 25.80 0.20
C ALA A 196 11.22 24.73 1.16
N MET A 197 10.96 23.50 0.66
CA MET A 197 10.45 22.42 1.52
C MET A 197 11.44 22.10 2.65
N LYS A 198 10.88 21.83 3.82
CA LYS A 198 11.64 21.45 5.02
C LYS A 198 11.37 20.04 5.48
N ASP A 199 10.30 19.44 4.99
CA ASP A 199 9.92 18.09 5.31
C ASP A 199 9.21 17.44 4.10
N THR A 200 9.44 16.15 3.89
CA THR A 200 8.86 15.42 2.74
C THR A 200 7.34 15.36 2.76
N HIS A 201 6.70 15.51 3.92
CA HIS A 201 5.24 15.52 4.08
C HIS A 201 4.61 16.85 3.61
N GLU A 202 5.38 17.93 3.49
CA GLU A 202 4.91 19.19 2.89
C GLU A 202 4.57 19.04 1.40
N PHE A 203 5.16 18.03 0.74
CA PHE A 203 5.03 17.77 -0.68
C PHE A 203 3.57 17.70 -1.14
N PHE A 204 2.71 16.98 -0.42
CA PHE A 204 1.30 16.84 -0.78
C PHE A 204 0.54 18.18 -0.69
N GLY A 205 0.77 18.94 0.38
CA GLY A 205 0.18 20.26 0.56
C GLY A 205 0.61 21.24 -0.53
N MET A 206 1.88 21.19 -0.93
CA MET A 206 2.42 21.96 -2.04
C MET A 206 1.73 21.62 -3.36
N LEU A 207 1.62 20.34 -3.74
CA LEU A 207 0.92 19.93 -4.96
C LEU A 207 -0.53 20.44 -4.97
N GLY A 208 -1.23 20.35 -3.82
CA GLY A 208 -2.59 20.88 -3.66
C GLY A 208 -2.68 22.39 -3.87
N LYS A 209 -1.73 23.15 -3.31
CA LYS A 209 -1.65 24.63 -3.47
C LYS A 209 -1.52 25.04 -4.94
N PHE A 210 -0.69 24.33 -5.70
CA PHE A 210 -0.49 24.59 -7.13
C PHE A 210 -1.47 23.85 -8.03
N LYS A 211 -2.42 23.08 -7.46
CA LYS A 211 -3.42 22.28 -8.19
C LYS A 211 -2.78 21.51 -9.35
N VAL A 212 -1.69 20.81 -9.05
CA VAL A 212 -0.86 20.09 -10.02
C VAL A 212 -0.83 18.62 -9.61
N GLY A 213 -1.02 17.71 -10.57
CA GLY A 213 -0.88 16.27 -10.31
C GLY A 213 0.57 15.92 -9.98
N ARG A 214 0.78 14.82 -9.24
CA ARG A 214 2.13 14.39 -8.85
C ARG A 214 3.02 14.15 -10.06
N VAL A 215 2.55 13.33 -11.01
CA VAL A 215 3.31 13.02 -12.23
C VAL A 215 3.49 14.25 -13.12
N GLN A 216 2.50 15.13 -13.20
CA GLN A 216 2.63 16.42 -13.89
C GLN A 216 3.72 17.28 -13.26
N ALA A 217 3.73 17.42 -11.94
CA ALA A 217 4.75 18.20 -11.24
C ALA A 217 6.15 17.62 -11.49
N LEU A 218 6.32 16.30 -11.44
CA LEU A 218 7.60 15.63 -11.71
C LEU A 218 8.11 15.84 -13.13
N ARG A 219 7.22 15.94 -14.14
CA ARG A 219 7.62 16.31 -15.50
C ARG A 219 8.12 17.73 -15.61
N LEU A 220 7.48 18.65 -14.89
CA LEU A 220 7.63 20.09 -15.13
C LEU A 220 8.67 20.76 -14.21
N ILE A 221 9.00 20.13 -13.08
CA ILE A 221 9.81 20.76 -12.04
C ILE A 221 11.27 20.99 -12.44
N GLY A 222 11.80 20.22 -13.40
CA GLY A 222 13.19 20.29 -13.88
C GLY A 222 14.10 19.21 -13.30
N GLU A 223 15.15 18.86 -14.05
CA GLU A 223 16.03 17.71 -13.76
C GLU A 223 16.78 17.80 -12.44
N GLU A 224 16.95 19.00 -11.88
CA GLU A 224 17.56 19.18 -10.56
C GLU A 224 16.67 18.66 -9.42
N PHE A 225 15.35 18.60 -9.63
CA PHE A 225 14.38 18.10 -8.64
C PHE A 225 13.79 16.75 -9.03
N ALA A 226 13.53 16.50 -10.31
CA ALA A 226 13.02 15.22 -10.77
C ALA A 226 13.51 14.89 -12.18
N ARG A 227 13.94 13.64 -12.39
CA ARG A 227 14.35 13.12 -13.69
C ARG A 227 13.55 11.86 -13.98
N GLU A 228 12.97 11.80 -15.17
CA GLU A 228 12.34 10.57 -15.66
C GLU A 228 13.40 9.53 -15.99
N LEU A 229 13.16 8.28 -15.59
CA LEU A 229 14.04 7.15 -15.76
C LEU A 229 13.38 6.06 -16.61
N PRO A 230 14.16 5.18 -17.25
CA PRO A 230 13.63 3.97 -17.83
C PRO A 230 12.83 3.16 -16.80
N VAL A 231 11.75 2.49 -17.21
CA VAL A 231 10.89 1.72 -16.28
C VAL A 231 11.66 0.63 -15.50
N ARG A 232 12.75 0.12 -16.07
CA ARG A 232 13.64 -0.86 -15.42
C ARG A 232 14.44 -0.29 -14.24
N ALA A 233 14.55 1.04 -14.12
CA ALA A 233 15.36 1.71 -13.10
C ALA A 233 14.95 1.35 -11.67
N LEU A 234 13.65 1.13 -11.42
CA LEU A 234 13.19 0.70 -10.11
C LEU A 234 13.76 -0.68 -9.75
N ARG A 235 13.69 -1.63 -10.68
CA ARG A 235 14.22 -2.99 -10.49
C ARG A 235 15.74 -2.94 -10.29
N GLU A 236 16.45 -2.19 -11.13
CA GLU A 236 17.91 -2.00 -11.02
C GLU A 236 18.31 -1.44 -9.65
N ALA A 237 17.49 -0.56 -9.05
CA ALA A 237 17.74 -0.03 -7.72
C ALA A 237 17.55 -1.08 -6.62
N VAL A 238 16.49 -1.90 -6.71
CA VAL A 238 16.25 -3.00 -5.76
C VAL A 238 17.38 -4.05 -5.83
N GLU A 239 17.78 -4.42 -7.05
CA GLU A 239 18.90 -5.35 -7.28
C GLU A 239 20.22 -4.78 -6.76
N ALA A 240 20.49 -3.49 -6.99
CA ALA A 240 21.69 -2.84 -6.47
C ALA A 240 21.73 -2.79 -4.94
N ALA A 241 20.60 -2.49 -4.31
CA ALA A 241 20.49 -2.50 -2.85
C ALA A 241 20.67 -3.91 -2.27
N GLN A 242 20.13 -4.93 -2.94
CA GLN A 242 20.32 -6.32 -2.55
C GLN A 242 21.79 -6.76 -2.62
N GLN A 243 22.51 -6.36 -3.67
CA GLN A 243 23.92 -6.73 -3.88
C GLN A 243 24.85 -6.17 -2.80
N THR A 244 24.53 -5.01 -2.23
CA THR A 244 25.36 -4.32 -1.23
C THR A 244 24.83 -4.44 0.19
N ASP A 245 23.75 -5.20 0.39
CA ASP A 245 23.03 -5.26 1.66
C ASP A 245 22.58 -3.89 2.18
N LEU A 246 22.32 -2.95 1.28
CA LEU A 246 21.94 -1.59 1.63
C LEU A 246 20.51 -1.60 2.21
N PRO A 247 20.29 -1.12 3.44
CA PRO A 247 18.95 -0.96 3.96
C PRO A 247 18.21 0.13 3.18
N ILE A 248 17.04 -0.23 2.67
CA ILE A 248 16.15 0.62 1.88
C ILE A 248 14.80 0.75 2.58
N MET A 249 14.00 1.71 2.15
CA MET A 249 12.60 1.81 2.50
C MET A 249 11.72 1.64 1.27
N ILE A 250 10.68 0.81 1.37
CA ILE A 250 9.71 0.58 0.29
C ILE A 250 8.33 0.95 0.81
N PHE A 251 7.68 1.90 0.15
CA PHE A 251 6.36 2.40 0.49
C PHE A 251 5.37 1.92 -0.55
N VAL A 252 4.37 1.14 -0.12
CA VAL A 252 3.27 0.68 -0.97
C VAL A 252 1.97 1.10 -0.33
N GLY A 253 1.10 1.75 -1.11
CA GLY A 253 -0.15 2.30 -0.62
C GLY A 253 -1.38 1.72 -1.29
N SER A 254 -2.47 1.70 -0.54
CA SER A 254 -3.86 1.67 -1.00
C SER A 254 -4.49 3.06 -0.80
N ARG A 255 -5.81 3.19 -1.02
CA ARG A 255 -6.54 4.46 -0.76
C ARG A 255 -6.61 4.87 0.72
N GLY A 256 -6.34 3.95 1.64
CA GLY A 256 -6.53 4.17 3.08
C GLY A 256 -5.35 3.74 3.96
N CYS A 257 -4.27 3.21 3.37
CA CYS A 257 -3.11 2.73 4.10
C CYS A 257 -1.85 2.90 3.24
N ILE A 258 -0.76 3.35 3.82
CA ILE A 258 0.59 3.20 3.28
C ILE A 258 1.35 2.30 4.24
N GLN A 259 1.92 1.22 3.72
CA GLN A 259 2.75 0.29 4.46
C GLN A 259 4.20 0.43 4.02
N ILE A 260 5.09 0.39 5.00
CA ILE A 260 6.50 0.72 4.83
C ILE A 260 7.33 -0.48 5.30
N HIS A 261 8.18 -0.99 4.41
CA HIS A 261 9.32 -1.82 4.79
C HIS A 261 10.52 -0.91 5.03
N THR A 262 11.31 -1.17 6.07
CA THR A 262 12.64 -0.59 6.26
C THR A 262 13.62 -1.70 6.58
N GLY A 263 14.67 -1.83 5.77
CA GLY A 263 15.69 -2.85 5.94
C GLY A 263 16.28 -3.30 4.61
N PRO A 264 17.26 -4.22 4.64
CA PRO A 264 17.76 -4.82 3.42
C PRO A 264 16.69 -5.69 2.76
N VAL A 265 16.94 -6.04 1.50
CA VAL A 265 16.19 -7.09 0.78
C VAL A 265 17.18 -8.15 0.33
N LYS A 266 16.82 -9.44 0.41
CA LYS A 266 17.79 -10.53 0.23
C LYS A 266 17.47 -11.44 -0.94
N ARG A 267 16.26 -11.99 -0.98
CA ARG A 267 15.87 -13.02 -1.94
C ARG A 267 14.99 -12.43 -3.03
N LEU A 268 15.62 -12.08 -4.15
CA LEU A 268 14.94 -11.62 -5.35
C LEU A 268 14.59 -12.80 -6.26
N VAL A 269 13.33 -12.87 -6.72
CA VAL A 269 12.85 -13.96 -7.58
C VAL A 269 11.92 -13.41 -8.66
N ASP A 270 12.18 -13.77 -9.91
CA ASP A 270 11.24 -13.59 -11.01
C ASP A 270 10.40 -14.83 -11.22
N THR A 271 9.07 -14.68 -11.17
CA THR A 271 8.17 -15.81 -11.42
C THR A 271 6.83 -15.33 -11.94
N HIS A 272 6.32 -15.99 -12.98
CA HIS A 272 4.97 -15.78 -13.53
C HIS A 272 4.61 -14.30 -13.81
N GLY A 273 5.56 -13.50 -14.31
CA GLY A 273 5.34 -12.09 -14.62
C GLY A 273 5.36 -11.15 -13.39
N TRP A 274 5.92 -11.61 -12.27
CA TRP A 274 6.13 -10.82 -11.07
C TRP A 274 7.60 -10.77 -10.70
N PHE A 275 8.07 -9.58 -10.31
CA PHE A 275 9.30 -9.36 -9.58
C PHE A 275 9.03 -9.46 -8.08
N ASN A 276 9.77 -10.30 -7.36
CA ASN A 276 9.46 -10.61 -5.97
C ASN A 276 10.65 -10.38 -5.05
N VAL A 277 10.36 -9.85 -3.87
CA VAL A 277 11.19 -10.03 -2.67
C VAL A 277 10.51 -11.10 -1.84
N LEU A 278 11.24 -12.16 -1.48
CA LEU A 278 10.71 -13.30 -0.71
C LEU A 278 11.54 -13.54 0.56
N ASP A 279 11.65 -12.49 1.39
CA ASP A 279 12.38 -12.54 2.64
C ASP A 279 11.48 -13.07 3.77
N PRO A 280 12.06 -13.61 4.87
CA PRO A 280 11.27 -14.21 5.95
C PRO A 280 10.17 -13.29 6.50
N ASP A 281 10.50 -12.02 6.72
CA ASP A 281 9.60 -11.07 7.35
C ASP A 281 9.03 -10.02 6.40
N PHE A 282 9.46 -10.01 5.14
CA PHE A 282 9.03 -9.06 4.11
C PHE A 282 8.88 -9.75 2.76
N ASN A 283 7.65 -9.71 2.23
CA ASN A 283 7.38 -10.14 0.86
C ASN A 283 6.84 -8.96 0.05
N MET A 284 7.38 -8.80 -1.15
CA MET A 284 6.89 -7.84 -2.13
C MET A 284 6.61 -8.58 -3.42
N HIS A 285 5.48 -8.31 -4.04
CA HIS A 285 5.13 -8.80 -5.37
C HIS A 285 4.84 -7.60 -6.26
N LEU A 286 5.75 -7.30 -7.18
CA LEU A 286 5.64 -6.20 -8.12
C LEU A 286 5.39 -6.72 -9.53
N ARG A 287 4.29 -6.28 -10.15
CA ARG A 287 4.00 -6.50 -11.57
C ARG A 287 4.60 -5.34 -12.35
N ASP A 288 5.87 -5.47 -12.70
CA ASP A 288 6.65 -4.45 -13.40
C ASP A 288 6.06 -4.05 -14.76
N SER A 289 5.37 -4.98 -15.45
CA SER A 289 4.63 -4.70 -16.69
C SER A 289 3.51 -3.65 -16.54
N GLY A 290 3.10 -3.32 -15.32
CA GLY A 290 2.12 -2.26 -15.03
C GLY A 290 2.74 -0.87 -14.85
N MET A 291 4.07 -0.75 -14.81
CA MET A 291 4.75 0.54 -14.67
C MET A 291 4.75 1.28 -16.00
N ALA A 292 4.23 2.51 -15.98
CA ALA A 292 4.27 3.41 -17.13
C ALA A 292 5.43 4.41 -17.02
N ARG A 293 5.71 4.91 -15.80
CA ARG A 293 6.70 5.97 -15.59
C ARG A 293 7.46 5.76 -14.28
N VAL A 294 8.76 6.06 -14.31
CA VAL A 294 9.63 6.01 -13.14
C VAL A 294 10.40 7.33 -13.06
N PHE A 295 10.54 7.87 -11.87
CA PHE A 295 11.30 9.10 -11.63
C PHE A 295 12.28 8.93 -10.50
N SER A 296 13.48 9.50 -10.63
CA SER A 296 14.23 9.93 -9.44
C SER A 296 13.71 11.29 -9.01
N VAL A 297 13.55 11.49 -7.70
CA VAL A 297 12.95 12.71 -7.13
C VAL A 297 13.74 13.16 -5.92
N ARG A 298 14.13 14.43 -5.90
CA ARG A 298 14.89 15.09 -4.83
C ARG A 298 13.98 16.08 -4.13
N LYS A 299 13.82 15.91 -2.83
CA LYS A 299 13.02 16.79 -1.97
C LYS A 299 13.92 17.37 -0.88
N PRO A 300 14.10 18.70 -0.81
CA PRO A 300 14.80 19.34 0.30
C PRO A 300 14.09 19.08 1.62
N THR A 301 14.87 18.86 2.67
CA THR A 301 14.40 18.78 4.06
C THR A 301 15.39 19.49 4.98
N GLU A 302 15.04 19.68 6.25
CA GLU A 302 15.98 20.21 7.27
C GLU A 302 17.21 19.30 7.46
N ASP A 303 17.07 18.01 7.17
CA ASP A 303 18.14 17.01 7.26
C ASP A 303 18.99 16.91 5.96
N GLY A 304 18.70 17.75 4.97
CA GLY A 304 19.30 17.71 3.63
C GLY A 304 18.36 17.12 2.58
N ILE A 305 18.91 16.83 1.40
CA ILE A 305 18.12 16.28 0.29
C ILE A 305 17.74 14.84 0.60
N VAL A 306 16.46 14.52 0.38
CA VAL A 306 15.95 13.16 0.35
C VAL A 306 15.64 12.79 -1.09
N THR A 307 16.29 11.73 -1.55
CA THR A 307 16.20 11.19 -2.90
C THR A 307 15.36 9.93 -2.90
N SER A 308 14.39 9.83 -3.81
CA SER A 308 13.54 8.65 -4.00
C SER A 308 13.49 8.19 -5.44
N ILE A 309 13.22 6.91 -5.65
CA ILE A 309 12.72 6.40 -6.93
C ILE A 309 11.21 6.17 -6.79
N GLU A 310 10.42 6.77 -7.68
CA GLU A 310 8.96 6.74 -7.64
C GLU A 310 8.43 6.11 -8.92
N ALA A 311 7.60 5.06 -8.81
CA ALA A 311 7.01 4.35 -9.94
C ALA A 311 5.50 4.57 -10.03
N PHE A 312 5.01 4.77 -11.25
CA PHE A 312 3.63 5.13 -11.54
C PHE A 312 3.02 4.23 -12.62
N ASP A 313 1.72 3.98 -12.50
CA ASP A 313 0.93 3.28 -13.52
C ASP A 313 0.53 4.20 -14.68
N ALA A 314 -0.16 3.65 -15.68
CA ALA A 314 -0.65 4.40 -16.84
C ALA A 314 -1.70 5.48 -16.50
N ASN A 315 -2.26 5.46 -15.28
CA ASN A 315 -3.21 6.43 -14.77
C ASN A 315 -2.55 7.43 -13.81
N ASN A 316 -1.21 7.52 -13.80
CA ASN A 316 -0.43 8.37 -12.90
C ASN A 316 -0.60 8.06 -11.41
N ARG A 317 -1.06 6.86 -11.04
CA ARG A 317 -1.16 6.42 -9.64
C ARG A 317 0.16 5.82 -9.19
N ASN A 318 0.55 6.14 -7.95
CA ASN A 318 1.74 5.55 -7.33
C ASN A 318 1.62 4.04 -7.22
N ILE A 319 2.58 3.32 -7.79
CA ILE A 319 2.76 1.88 -7.58
C ILE A 319 3.60 1.66 -6.32
N LEU A 320 4.78 2.28 -6.25
CA LEU A 320 5.59 2.34 -5.03
C LEU A 320 6.57 3.50 -5.03
N LEU A 321 7.06 3.82 -3.83
CA LEU A 321 8.17 4.75 -3.61
C LEU A 321 9.30 4.00 -2.91
N MET A 322 10.54 4.25 -3.33
CA MET A 322 11.73 3.63 -2.77
C MET A 322 12.72 4.70 -2.31
N PHE A 323 13.29 4.52 -1.11
CA PHE A 323 14.26 5.41 -0.49
C PHE A 323 15.41 4.58 0.11
N GLY A 324 16.54 5.22 0.42
CA GLY A 324 17.50 4.67 1.38
C GLY A 324 16.94 4.74 2.81
N ALA A 325 17.23 3.75 3.65
CA ALA A 325 16.82 3.78 5.05
C ALA A 325 17.40 5.01 5.75
N ARG A 326 16.56 5.73 6.50
CA ARG A 326 17.00 6.89 7.29
C ARG A 326 16.28 6.95 8.62
N LYS A 327 16.91 7.59 9.60
CA LYS A 327 16.29 7.97 10.87
C LYS A 327 15.99 9.48 10.85
N PRO A 328 14.97 9.95 11.57
CA PRO A 328 14.74 11.39 11.73
C PRO A 328 16.00 12.11 12.25
N GLY A 329 16.31 13.30 11.73
CA GLY A 329 17.49 14.06 12.15
C GLY A 329 18.79 13.61 11.46
N LYS A 330 18.71 12.74 10.43
CA LYS A 330 19.87 12.22 9.70
C LYS A 330 19.69 12.38 8.20
N PRO A 331 20.75 12.77 7.47
CA PRO A 331 20.73 12.81 6.02
C PRO A 331 20.54 11.39 5.45
N GLU A 332 20.14 11.33 4.19
CA GLU A 332 20.04 10.05 3.47
C GLU A 332 21.41 9.35 3.32
N LEU A 333 21.39 8.02 3.17
CA LEU A 333 22.61 7.22 3.02
C LEU A 333 23.37 7.63 1.75
N GLU A 334 24.68 7.81 1.87
CA GLU A 334 25.54 8.13 0.73
C GLU A 334 25.53 7.00 -0.31
N ASP A 335 25.51 5.74 0.13
CA ASP A 335 25.42 4.58 -0.75
C ASP A 335 24.10 4.54 -1.54
N TRP A 336 22.99 4.99 -0.93
CA TRP A 336 21.72 5.14 -1.63
C TRP A 336 21.83 6.20 -2.73
N ARG A 337 22.42 7.36 -2.41
CA ARG A 337 22.67 8.42 -3.39
C ARG A 337 23.54 7.92 -4.54
N ALA A 338 24.55 7.12 -4.26
CA ALA A 338 25.43 6.53 -5.27
C ALA A 338 24.67 5.58 -6.22
N ILE A 339 23.76 4.75 -5.69
CA ILE A 339 22.89 3.89 -6.52
C ILE A 339 22.03 4.74 -7.46
N VAL A 340 21.33 5.75 -6.94
CA VAL A 340 20.46 6.59 -7.76
C VAL A 340 21.26 7.36 -8.81
N ALA A 341 22.39 7.95 -8.45
CA ALA A 341 23.26 8.69 -9.38
C ALA A 341 23.80 7.78 -10.51
N ARG A 342 24.14 6.53 -10.21
CA ARG A 342 24.56 5.55 -11.22
C ARG A 342 23.43 5.26 -12.21
N ILE A 343 22.22 5.04 -11.72
CA ILE A 343 21.04 4.77 -12.55
C ILE A 343 20.72 5.97 -13.44
N GLU A 344 20.76 7.19 -12.90
CA GLU A 344 20.55 8.41 -13.69
C GLU A 344 21.60 8.57 -14.79
N LYS A 345 22.87 8.28 -14.49
CA LYS A 345 23.95 8.32 -15.49
C LYS A 345 23.73 7.30 -16.61
N GLN A 346 23.28 6.09 -16.28
CA GLN A 346 22.95 5.05 -17.25
C GLN A 346 21.72 5.38 -18.09
N ALA A 347 20.77 6.15 -17.54
CA ALA A 347 19.60 6.63 -18.27
C ALA A 347 19.93 7.77 -19.26
N ALA A 348 20.99 8.54 -18.98
CA ALA A 348 21.42 9.66 -19.82
C ALA A 348 22.38 9.24 -20.96
N SER A 349 22.88 8.00 -20.97
CA SER A 349 23.80 7.44 -21.96
C SER A 349 23.08 6.64 -23.03
#